data_AF-A0A6I1BL89-F1
#
_entry.id   AF-A0A6I1BL89-F1
#
_cell.length_a   1.000
_cell.length_b   1.000
_cell.length_c   1.000
_cell.angle_alpha   90.00
_cell.angle_beta   90.00
_cell.angle_gamma   90.00
#
_symmetry.space_group_name_H-M   'P 1'
#
loop_
_entity.id
_entity.type
_entity.pdbx_description
1 polymer ?
#
loop_
_entity_poly.entity_id
_entity_poly.type
_entity_poly.pdbx_seq_one_letter_code
_entity_poly.pdbx_strand_id
1 'polypeptide(L)'
;MIKKIFKALFCKNNFSTEWRKRNSHNFTIPATNFKMDAVQVGKGTYGNLFVVTRDYQNVKLFIGNYCSIADGVKFLLSGNHQYDIISTYPYELLVLNSNEAGIAVAKGRYCSW
;
A
#
# COMPACT_ATOMS: atom_id res chain seq x y z
N MET A 1 -16.21 29.71 17.20
CA MET A 1 -15.15 28.77 17.64
C MET A 1 -15.60 27.31 17.69
N ILE A 2 -16.80 27.00 18.20
CA ILE A 2 -17.33 25.62 18.33
C ILE A 2 -17.38 24.83 17.00
N LYS A 3 -17.82 25.43 15.89
CA LYS A 3 -17.84 24.76 14.57
C LYS A 3 -16.46 24.33 14.06
N LYS A 4 -15.38 25.04 14.44
CA LYS A 4 -13.98 24.68 14.09
C LYS A 4 -13.52 23.45 14.88
N ILE A 5 -13.93 23.34 16.14
CA ILE A 5 -13.64 22.20 17.03
C ILE A 5 -14.38 20.94 16.54
N PHE A 6 -15.67 21.06 16.19
CA PHE A 6 -16.42 19.95 15.58
C PHE A 6 -15.84 19.52 14.23
N LYS A 7 -15.42 20.47 13.38
CA LYS A 7 -14.73 20.16 12.11
C LYS A 7 -13.40 19.46 12.36
N ALA A 8 -12.61 19.89 13.35
CA ALA A 8 -11.35 19.24 13.73
C ALA A 8 -11.56 17.82 14.31
N LEU A 9 -12.63 17.59 15.06
CA LEU A 9 -13.04 16.27 15.56
C LEU A 9 -13.51 15.32 14.43
N PHE A 10 -14.14 15.86 13.39
CA PHE A 10 -14.59 15.11 12.20
C PHE A 10 -13.50 14.96 11.12
N CYS A 11 -12.38 15.68 11.23
CA CYS A 11 -11.20 15.58 10.37
C CYS A 11 -10.20 14.54 10.87
N LYS A 12 -10.65 13.42 11.43
CA LYS A 12 -9.77 12.28 11.75
C LYS A 12 -9.60 11.42 10.50
N ASN A 13 -8.45 11.59 9.83
CA ASN A 13 -7.92 10.79 8.72
C ASN A 13 -8.98 10.13 7.80
N ASN A 14 -9.36 10.86 6.74
CA ASN A 14 -10.26 10.35 5.69
C ASN A 14 -9.85 8.94 5.24
N PHE A 15 -8.55 8.65 5.13
CA PHE A 15 -8.07 7.35 4.64
C PHE A 15 -8.48 6.15 5.51
N SER A 16 -8.18 6.17 6.81
CA SER A 16 -8.49 5.05 7.71
C SER A 16 -10.01 4.83 7.83
N THR A 17 -10.78 5.92 7.84
CA THR A 17 -12.24 5.87 7.85
C THR A 17 -12.80 5.25 6.56
N GLU A 18 -12.32 5.68 5.40
CA GLU A 18 -12.72 5.11 4.11
C GLU A 18 -12.27 3.66 3.96
N TRP A 19 -11.06 3.32 4.43
CA TRP A 19 -10.58 1.93 4.48
C TRP A 19 -11.55 1.06 5.26
N ARG A 20 -11.93 1.52 6.47
CA ARG A 20 -12.84 0.78 7.35
C ARG A 20 -14.21 0.56 6.71
N LYS A 21 -14.76 1.56 6.00
CA LYS A 21 -16.03 1.46 5.25
C LYS A 21 -15.95 0.43 4.13
N ARG A 22 -14.89 0.47 3.31
CA ARG A 22 -14.72 -0.43 2.15
C ARG A 22 -14.40 -1.87 2.53
N ASN A 23 -13.77 -2.08 3.70
CA ASN A 23 -13.22 -3.37 4.08
C ASN A 23 -13.96 -4.03 5.26
N SER A 24 -15.20 -3.64 5.58
CA SER A 24 -15.97 -4.05 6.78
C SER A 24 -15.98 -5.56 7.06
N HIS A 25 -15.72 -6.40 6.06
CA HIS A 25 -15.57 -7.85 6.14
C HIS A 25 -14.27 -8.36 6.77
N ASN A 26 -13.29 -7.49 7.05
CA ASN A 26 -12.01 -7.84 7.67
C ASN A 26 -11.63 -6.87 8.80
N PHE A 27 -10.55 -7.15 9.52
CA PHE A 27 -10.11 -6.42 10.72
C PHE A 27 -8.73 -5.78 10.54
N THR A 28 -8.35 -5.43 9.32
CA THR A 28 -7.07 -4.75 9.05
C THR A 28 -7.13 -3.27 9.36
N ILE A 29 -6.01 -2.73 9.84
CA ILE A 29 -5.84 -1.31 10.15
C ILE A 29 -4.72 -0.76 9.27
N PRO A 30 -4.96 0.26 8.43
CA PRO A 30 -3.92 0.84 7.59
C PRO A 30 -2.95 1.64 8.47
N ALA A 31 -1.68 1.20 8.50
CA ALA A 31 -0.60 1.86 9.22
C ALA A 31 0.08 2.95 8.36
N THR A 32 -0.07 2.89 7.04
CA THR A 32 0.40 3.89 6.07
C THR A 32 -0.71 4.28 5.11
N ASN A 33 -0.56 5.43 4.44
CA ASN A 33 -1.42 5.81 3.32
C ASN A 33 -0.86 5.19 2.03
N PHE A 34 -1.74 4.61 1.23
CA PHE A 34 -1.43 4.02 -0.06
C PHE A 34 -2.63 4.20 -0.99
N LYS A 35 -2.46 3.93 -2.29
CA LYS A 35 -3.59 3.95 -3.22
C LYS A 35 -4.63 2.91 -2.80
N MET A 36 -5.83 3.36 -2.42
CA MET A 36 -6.89 2.53 -1.86
C MET A 36 -7.18 1.28 -2.71
N ASP A 37 -7.22 1.45 -4.04
CA ASP A 37 -7.55 0.39 -4.99
C ASP A 37 -6.35 -0.51 -5.35
N ALA A 38 -5.15 -0.23 -4.82
CA ALA A 38 -3.97 -1.06 -4.98
C ALA A 38 -3.94 -2.22 -3.98
N VAL A 39 -4.79 -2.23 -2.95
CA VAL A 39 -4.77 -3.27 -1.91
C VAL A 39 -6.15 -3.90 -1.75
N GLN A 40 -6.21 -5.23 -1.84
CA GLN A 40 -7.40 -6.03 -1.57
C GLN A 40 -7.10 -7.02 -0.44
N VAL A 41 -7.98 -7.07 0.55
CA VAL A 41 -7.86 -7.96 1.71
C VAL A 41 -9.13 -8.80 1.87
N GLY A 42 -8.96 -10.11 2.00
CA GLY A 42 -10.03 -11.08 2.19
C GLY A 42 -10.71 -11.00 3.56
N LYS A 43 -11.84 -11.71 3.69
CA LYS A 43 -12.70 -11.75 4.87
C LYS A 43 -11.95 -12.26 6.10
N GLY A 44 -12.22 -11.68 7.26
CA GLY A 44 -11.73 -12.16 8.56
C GLY A 44 -10.22 -12.01 8.78
N THR A 45 -9.48 -11.48 7.81
CA THR A 45 -8.06 -11.16 7.95
C THR A 45 -7.85 -9.99 8.89
N TYR A 46 -6.83 -10.04 9.75
CA TYR A 46 -6.58 -9.01 10.76
C TYR A 46 -5.10 -8.62 10.85
N GLY A 47 -4.86 -7.45 11.47
CA GLY A 47 -3.52 -6.94 11.78
C GLY A 47 -3.22 -5.59 11.11
N ASN A 48 -2.01 -5.09 11.38
CA ASN A 48 -1.54 -3.81 10.86
C ASN A 48 -1.11 -3.94 9.41
N LEU A 49 -1.66 -3.10 8.54
CA LEU A 49 -1.37 -3.07 7.11
C LEU A 49 -0.36 -1.95 6.81
N PHE A 50 0.92 -2.32 6.82
CA PHE A 50 2.02 -1.43 6.45
C PHE A 50 2.42 -1.67 5.00
N VAL A 51 2.00 -0.78 4.11
CA VAL A 51 2.23 -0.89 2.66
C VAL A 51 3.13 0.24 2.19
N VAL A 52 4.20 -0.12 1.49
CA VAL A 52 5.11 0.82 0.83
C VAL A 52 4.93 0.66 -0.67
N THR A 53 4.53 1.75 -1.31
CA THR A 53 4.36 1.83 -2.77
C THR A 53 4.85 3.17 -3.27
N ARG A 54 5.16 3.26 -4.56
CA ARG A 54 5.37 4.54 -5.25
C ARG A 54 4.18 4.82 -6.15
N ASP A 55 3.76 6.08 -6.18
CA ASP A 55 2.47 6.49 -6.76
C ASP A 55 2.38 6.31 -8.29
N TYR A 56 3.52 6.24 -8.97
CA TYR A 56 3.59 6.09 -10.43
C TYR A 56 3.54 4.63 -10.92
N GLN A 57 3.51 3.63 -10.03
CA GLN A 57 3.52 2.22 -10.44
C GLN A 57 2.15 1.57 -10.22
N ASN A 58 1.64 0.90 -11.26
CA ASN A 58 0.36 0.18 -11.20
C ASN A 58 0.54 -1.21 -10.58
N VAL A 59 0.95 -1.25 -9.32
CA VAL A 59 1.20 -2.48 -8.55
C VAL A 59 0.02 -2.76 -7.61
N LYS A 60 -0.27 -4.04 -7.37
CA LYS A 60 -1.38 -4.47 -6.52
C LYS A 60 -0.93 -5.49 -5.49
N LEU A 61 -1.52 -5.40 -4.29
CA LEU A 61 -1.41 -6.36 -3.19
C LEU A 61 -2.73 -7.09 -3.00
N PHE A 62 -2.66 -8.42 -3.01
CA PHE A 62 -3.80 -9.28 -2.68
C PHE A 62 -3.46 -10.11 -1.45
N ILE A 63 -4.24 -9.96 -0.39
CA ILE A 63 -4.18 -10.79 0.82
C ILE A 63 -5.49 -11.59 0.89
N GLY A 64 -5.41 -12.91 1.04
CA GLY A 64 -6.60 -13.76 1.10
C GLY A 64 -7.42 -13.66 2.39
N ASN A 65 -8.30 -14.65 2.58
CA ASN A 65 -9.23 -14.71 3.71
C ASN A 65 -8.56 -15.30 4.97
N TYR A 66 -9.04 -14.89 6.14
CA TYR A 66 -8.71 -15.41 7.47
C TYR A 66 -7.20 -15.49 7.75
N CYS A 67 -6.45 -14.51 7.25
CA CYS A 67 -5.01 -14.40 7.46
C CYS A 67 -4.70 -13.60 8.74
N SER A 68 -3.55 -13.89 9.35
CA SER A 68 -3.03 -13.16 10.51
C SER A 68 -1.79 -12.37 10.09
N ILE A 69 -1.83 -11.05 10.19
CA ILE A 69 -0.68 -10.17 9.90
C ILE A 69 -0.02 -9.80 11.23
N ALA A 70 1.16 -10.36 11.48
CA ALA A 70 1.93 -10.08 12.69
C ALA A 70 2.48 -8.64 12.69
N ASP A 71 2.79 -8.13 13.88
CA ASP A 71 3.43 -6.82 14.01
C ASP A 71 4.81 -6.82 13.35
N GLY A 72 5.13 -5.69 12.69
CA GLY A 72 6.39 -5.50 11.97
C GLY A 72 6.40 -6.01 10.52
N VAL A 73 5.35 -6.70 10.06
CA VAL A 73 5.21 -7.09 8.64
C VAL A 73 5.11 -5.85 7.76
N LYS A 74 5.87 -5.82 6.67
CA LYS A 74 5.87 -4.74 5.67
C LYS A 74 5.69 -5.31 4.27
N PHE A 75 4.71 -4.77 3.55
CA PHE A 75 4.48 -5.11 2.14
C PHE A 75 5.15 -4.07 1.25
N LEU A 76 6.20 -4.48 0.54
CA LEU A 76 6.91 -3.65 -0.43
C LEU A 76 6.38 -3.97 -1.83
N LEU A 77 5.58 -3.06 -2.40
CA LEU A 77 4.95 -3.28 -3.72
C LEU A 77 5.75 -2.69 -4.88
N SER A 78 6.75 -1.87 -4.57
CA SER A 78 7.57 -1.10 -5.51
C SER A 78 9.03 -1.13 -5.05
N GLY A 79 9.93 -0.63 -5.89
CA GLY A 79 11.34 -0.44 -5.54
C GLY A 79 12.26 -1.55 -6.00
N ASN A 80 11.78 -2.47 -6.85
CA ASN A 80 12.68 -3.42 -7.51
C ASN A 80 13.41 -2.69 -8.64
N HIS A 81 14.74 -2.78 -8.62
CA HIS A 81 15.58 -2.33 -9.73
C HIS A 81 15.57 -3.37 -10.84
N GLN A 82 15.59 -2.91 -12.08
CA GLN A 82 15.80 -3.77 -13.23
C GLN A 82 17.20 -4.40 -13.12
N TYR A 83 17.26 -5.73 -13.13
CA TYR A 83 18.51 -6.49 -12.94
C TYR A 83 18.91 -7.30 -14.18
N ASP A 84 18.12 -7.24 -15.26
CA ASP A 84 18.42 -7.82 -16.56
C ASP A 84 19.12 -6.83 -17.51
N ILE A 85 19.71 -5.76 -16.95
CA ILE A 85 20.46 -4.72 -17.65
C ILE A 85 21.90 -4.60 -17.12
N ILE A 86 22.74 -3.86 -17.83
CA ILE A 86 24.18 -3.71 -17.56
C ILE A 86 24.47 -3.16 -16.13
N SER A 87 23.58 -2.34 -15.58
CA SER A 87 23.75 -1.76 -14.24
C SER A 87 22.43 -1.67 -13.49
N THR A 88 22.44 -2.06 -12.22
CA THR A 88 21.31 -1.87 -11.30
C THR A 88 21.24 -0.44 -10.74
N TYR A 89 22.23 0.41 -11.03
CA TYR A 89 22.17 1.84 -10.66
C TYR A 89 21.09 2.54 -11.48
N PRO A 90 20.21 3.34 -10.86
CA PRO A 90 19.06 3.94 -11.53
C PRO A 90 19.46 5.17 -12.37
N TYR A 91 20.27 4.98 -13.40
CA TYR A 91 20.75 6.04 -14.31
C TYR A 91 19.60 6.80 -14.96
N GLU A 92 18.54 6.11 -15.39
CA GLU A 92 17.38 6.73 -16.01
C GLU A 92 16.73 7.79 -15.11
N LEU A 93 16.51 7.44 -13.84
CA LEU A 93 15.96 8.31 -12.81
C LEU A 93 16.93 9.42 -12.37
N LEU A 94 18.17 9.06 -12.04
CA LEU A 94 19.10 9.96 -11.33
C LEU A 94 20.00 10.78 -12.26
N VAL A 95 20.19 10.34 -13.50
CA VAL A 95 21.10 10.98 -14.47
C VAL A 95 20.34 11.49 -15.68
N LEU A 96 19.41 10.70 -16.21
CA LEU A 96 18.64 11.05 -17.42
C LEU A 96 17.33 11.79 -17.13
N ASN A 97 16.96 11.99 -15.86
CA ASN A 97 15.71 12.62 -15.41
C ASN A 97 14.45 12.03 -16.08
N SER A 98 14.43 10.73 -16.36
CA SER A 98 13.21 10.08 -16.83
C SER A 98 12.19 9.99 -15.69
N ASN A 99 10.91 10.19 -16.02
CA ASN A 99 9.80 9.97 -15.08
C ASN A 99 9.41 8.47 -15.01
N GLU A 100 9.99 7.65 -15.87
CA GLU A 100 9.76 6.21 -15.94
C GLU A 100 10.90 5.52 -15.20
N ALA A 101 10.79 5.45 -13.88
CA ALA A 101 11.63 4.55 -13.12
C ALA A 101 11.25 3.12 -13.52
N GLY A 102 12.23 2.38 -14.07
CA GLY A 102 12.14 0.99 -14.51
C GLY A 102 11.02 0.17 -13.87
N ILE A 103 10.30 -0.55 -14.73
CA ILE A 103 9.11 -1.33 -14.43
C ILE A 103 9.32 -2.16 -13.16
N ALA A 104 8.75 -1.74 -12.03
CA ALA A 104 8.74 -2.61 -10.87
C ALA A 104 7.82 -3.79 -11.16
N VAL A 105 8.41 -4.97 -11.25
CA VAL A 105 7.67 -6.22 -11.30
C VAL A 105 7.07 -6.44 -9.92
N ALA A 106 5.74 -6.34 -9.81
CA ALA A 106 5.03 -6.63 -8.58
C ALA A 106 5.27 -8.08 -8.17
N LYS A 107 5.76 -8.29 -6.94
CA LYS A 107 5.89 -9.62 -6.35
C LYS A 107 4.84 -9.78 -5.26
N GLY A 108 3.81 -10.59 -5.51
CA GLY A 108 3.05 -11.21 -4.43
C GLY A 108 1.53 -11.18 -4.57
N ARG A 109 0.96 -12.37 -4.73
CA ARG A 109 -0.28 -12.75 -4.06
C ARG A 109 0.13 -13.37 -2.72
N TYR A 110 -0.38 -12.87 -1.60
CA TYR A 110 -0.13 -13.44 -0.28
C TYR A 110 -1.37 -14.21 0.19
N CYS A 111 -1.17 -15.49 0.54
CA CYS A 111 -2.20 -16.40 1.06
C CYS A 111 -3.47 -16.49 0.19
N SER A 112 -3.33 -16.91 -1.07
CA SER A 112 -4.47 -17.26 -1.92
C SER A 112 -4.87 -18.73 -1.69
N TRP A 113 -5.78 -18.97 -0.74
CA TRP A 113 -6.55 -20.21 -0.65
C TRP A 113 -8.00 -19.92 -1.06
#